data_AF-A0A1J4JZ32-F1
#
_entry.id   AF-A0A1J4JZ32-F1
#
_cell.length_a   1.000
_cell.length_b   1.000
_cell.length_c   1.000
_cell.angle_alpha   90.00
_cell.angle_beta   90.00
_cell.angle_gamma   90.00
#
_symmetry.space_group_name_H-M   'P 1'
#
loop_
_entity.id
_entity.type
_entity.pdbx_description
1 polymer ?
#
loop_
_entity_poly.entity_id
_entity_poly.type
_entity_poly.pdbx_seq_one_letter_code
_entity_poly.pdbx_strand_id
1 'polypeptide(L)'
;MTDINMLSHFVDPIQPQVAIPAHLAHDFFEFLNEKYSTQPFPNNFCIPLMSYDFNNKQTNVLNEVTCKCQEKVRQNEVSYEKSRIARAISEIKDFNIEQSEPFKWMMHSFGRIITQKEFNQIYVNLKAKLPQKFSPKRNENRSQFIRFVWLNSIWNDFDSRKIVQNEFRSVIPPKRNGLFLQDLLN
;
A
#
# COMPACT_ATOMS: atom_id res chain seq x y z
N MET A 1 -1.34 -35.69 -61.57
CA MET A 1 -2.12 -36.41 -60.54
C MET A 1 -1.14 -36.87 -59.48
N THR A 2 -0.95 -36.03 -58.44
CA THR A 2 -0.39 -36.43 -57.14
C THR A 2 -0.68 -35.30 -56.16
N ASP A 3 -1.08 -35.70 -54.96
CA ASP A 3 -2.00 -34.98 -54.09
C ASP A 3 -1.39 -33.90 -53.20
N ILE A 4 -2.23 -32.91 -52.92
CA ILE A 4 -2.09 -31.84 -51.94
C ILE A 4 -2.39 -32.45 -50.56
N ASN A 5 -1.41 -32.44 -49.64
CA ASN A 5 -1.65 -32.80 -48.25
C ASN A 5 -1.67 -31.59 -47.33
N MET A 6 -2.72 -31.58 -46.50
CA MET A 6 -3.23 -30.48 -45.71
C MET A 6 -2.37 -30.20 -44.47
N LEU A 7 -2.14 -28.90 -44.23
CA LEU A 7 -1.66 -28.35 -42.96
C LEU A 7 -2.84 -28.16 -42.01
N SER A 8 -2.90 -28.96 -40.96
CA SER A 8 -3.55 -28.61 -39.70
C SER A 8 -3.03 -29.52 -38.58
N HIS A 9 -2.48 -28.95 -37.51
CA HIS A 9 -3.01 -29.18 -36.16
C HIS A 9 -2.24 -28.33 -35.13
N PHE A 10 -3.06 -27.53 -34.45
CA PHE A 10 -2.89 -26.76 -33.23
C PHE A 10 -1.85 -27.31 -32.23
N VAL A 11 -0.98 -26.41 -31.77
CA VAL A 11 -0.18 -26.58 -30.55
C VAL A 11 -0.89 -25.83 -29.44
N ASP A 12 -1.47 -26.55 -28.48
CA ASP A 12 -1.99 -25.95 -27.24
C ASP A 12 -0.83 -25.61 -26.29
N PRO A 13 -0.80 -24.42 -25.68
CA PRO A 13 0.15 -24.12 -24.62
C PRO A 13 -0.35 -24.72 -23.29
N ILE A 14 0.33 -25.76 -22.81
CA ILE A 14 0.20 -26.25 -21.45
C ILE A 14 0.61 -25.13 -20.49
N GLN A 15 -0.36 -24.61 -19.74
CA GLN A 15 -0.13 -23.65 -18.67
C GLN A 15 0.63 -24.33 -17.50
N PRO A 16 1.66 -23.70 -16.92
CA PRO A 16 2.20 -24.15 -15.65
C PRO A 16 1.21 -23.78 -14.53
N GLN A 17 0.56 -24.78 -13.95
CA GLN A 17 -0.11 -24.61 -12.66
C GLN A 17 0.95 -24.41 -11.58
N VAL A 18 1.19 -23.15 -11.21
CA VAL A 18 2.07 -22.81 -10.09
C VAL A 18 1.27 -22.97 -8.81
N ALA A 19 1.52 -24.08 -8.12
CA ALA A 19 1.06 -24.28 -6.75
C ALA A 19 1.71 -23.22 -5.86
N ILE A 20 0.90 -22.32 -5.32
CA ILE A 20 1.32 -21.38 -4.28
C ILE A 20 1.59 -22.19 -3.01
N PRO A 21 2.79 -22.11 -2.40
CA PRO A 21 3.06 -22.78 -1.14
C PRO A 21 2.11 -22.29 -0.05
N ALA A 22 1.31 -23.18 0.53
CA ALA A 22 0.26 -22.85 1.51
C ALA A 22 0.78 -22.08 2.75
N HIS A 23 2.07 -22.18 3.08
CA HIS A 23 2.67 -21.48 4.21
C HIS A 23 2.82 -19.96 3.99
N LEU A 24 2.86 -19.47 2.74
CA LEU A 24 2.93 -18.03 2.44
C LEU A 24 1.55 -17.36 2.42
N ALA A 25 0.46 -18.14 2.32
CA ALA A 25 -0.89 -17.63 2.31
C ALA A 25 -1.41 -17.30 3.72
N HIS A 26 -0.92 -18.00 4.75
CA HIS A 26 -1.38 -17.84 6.12
C HIS A 26 -0.82 -16.55 6.76
N ASP A 27 0.48 -16.29 6.61
CA ASP A 27 1.14 -15.09 7.15
C ASP A 27 0.70 -13.81 6.41
N PHE A 28 0.36 -13.91 5.13
CA PHE A 28 -0.18 -12.81 4.33
C PHE A 28 -1.61 -12.44 4.75
N PHE A 29 -2.42 -13.42 5.16
CA PHE A 29 -3.78 -13.17 5.65
C PHE A 29 -3.78 -12.61 7.09
N GLU A 30 -2.90 -13.07 7.98
CA GLU A 30 -2.76 -12.50 9.33
C GLU A 30 -2.31 -11.04 9.30
N PHE A 31 -1.32 -10.68 8.47
CA PHE A 31 -0.87 -9.29 8.31
C PHE A 31 -1.98 -8.35 7.81
N LEU A 32 -2.90 -8.85 6.98
CA LEU A 32 -4.07 -8.08 6.55
C LEU A 32 -5.14 -8.03 7.64
N ASN A 33 -5.38 -9.11 8.37
CA ASN A 33 -6.45 -9.15 9.38
C ASN A 33 -6.11 -8.30 10.62
N GLU A 34 -4.84 -8.26 11.03
CA GLU A 34 -4.39 -7.46 12.19
C GLU A 34 -4.48 -5.95 11.92
N LYS A 35 -4.40 -5.51 10.65
CA LYS A 35 -4.33 -4.08 10.27
C LYS A 35 -5.65 -3.45 9.87
N TYR A 36 -6.70 -4.24 9.65
CA TYR A 36 -8.05 -3.76 9.32
C TYR A 36 -9.09 -4.08 10.41
N SER A 37 -8.67 -4.54 11.59
CA SER A 37 -9.52 -4.52 12.78
C SER A 37 -9.80 -3.07 13.17
N THR A 38 -11.02 -2.65 12.87
CA THR A 38 -11.56 -1.31 13.07
C THR A 38 -11.55 -0.93 14.56
N GLN A 39 -10.66 -0.03 14.94
CA GLN A 39 -10.91 0.85 16.09
C GLN A 39 -11.91 1.93 15.62
N PRO A 40 -13.03 2.14 16.32
CA PRO A 40 -14.00 3.17 15.95
C PRO A 40 -13.39 4.55 16.21
N PHE A 41 -13.18 5.33 15.14
CA PHE A 41 -12.90 6.76 15.30
C PHE A 41 -14.20 7.48 15.72
N PRO A 42 -14.16 8.39 16.71
CA PRO A 42 -15.34 9.13 17.12
C PRO A 42 -15.71 10.16 16.04
N ASN A 43 -16.98 10.12 15.66
CA ASN A 43 -17.65 11.11 14.82
C ASN A 43 -17.53 12.52 15.42
N ASN A 44 -17.24 13.52 14.57
CA ASN A 44 -18.04 14.74 14.43
C ASN A 44 -17.38 15.74 13.49
N PHE A 45 -17.76 15.71 12.22
CA PHE A 45 -17.84 16.91 11.38
C PHE A 45 -18.96 16.67 10.37
N CYS A 46 -20.18 17.07 10.74
CA CYS A 46 -21.33 17.07 9.85
C CYS A 46 -21.50 18.51 9.36
N ILE A 47 -21.19 18.77 8.08
CA ILE A 47 -21.51 20.04 7.43
C ILE A 47 -22.99 19.97 7.02
N PRO A 48 -23.84 20.95 7.39
CA PRO A 48 -25.23 20.95 6.96
C PRO A 48 -25.30 21.18 5.44
N LEU A 49 -25.82 20.20 4.69
CA LEU A 49 -26.19 20.39 3.31
C LEU A 49 -27.58 21.06 3.28
N MET A 50 -27.62 22.38 3.05
CA MET A 50 -28.87 23.10 2.80
C MET A 50 -29.35 22.78 1.38
N SER A 51 -30.40 21.96 1.25
CA SER A 51 -31.17 21.89 0.00
C SER A 51 -32.38 22.82 0.11
N TYR A 52 -32.42 23.85 -0.72
CA TYR A 52 -33.61 24.67 -0.89
C TYR A 52 -34.55 23.99 -1.88
N ASP A 53 -35.74 23.62 -1.42
CA ASP A 53 -36.87 23.30 -2.30
C ASP A 53 -38.01 24.30 -2.08
N PHE A 54 -38.38 24.95 -3.18
CA PHE A 54 -39.43 25.96 -3.30
C PHE A 54 -40.75 25.20 -3.53
N ASN A 55 -41.52 24.94 -2.46
CA ASN A 55 -43.00 24.92 -2.41
C ASN A 55 -43.54 24.04 -1.27
N ASN A 56 -44.05 24.71 -0.23
CA ASN A 56 -45.31 24.41 0.47
C ASN A 56 -45.67 22.93 0.76
N LYS A 57 -45.25 22.43 1.93
CA LYS A 57 -46.09 22.01 3.07
C LYS A 57 -45.22 21.23 4.06
N GLN A 58 -45.12 21.73 5.28
CA GLN A 58 -44.42 21.05 6.38
C GLN A 58 -45.08 19.70 6.66
N THR A 59 -44.39 18.61 6.36
CA THR A 59 -44.56 17.34 7.05
C THR A 59 -43.21 16.94 7.64
N ASN A 60 -43.24 16.78 8.95
CA ASN A 60 -42.11 16.44 9.78
C ASN A 60 -41.86 14.93 9.62
N VAL A 61 -40.95 14.54 8.72
CA VAL A 61 -40.45 13.16 8.59
C VAL A 61 -38.94 13.20 8.78
N LEU A 62 -38.53 13.39 10.04
CA LEU A 62 -37.12 13.38 10.42
C LEU A 62 -36.72 11.95 10.82
N ASN A 63 -35.59 11.51 10.27
CA ASN A 63 -34.74 10.41 10.70
C ASN A 63 -35.21 8.98 10.42
N GLU A 64 -34.81 8.42 9.26
CA GLU A 64 -34.38 7.01 9.21
C GLU A 64 -33.69 6.57 7.90
N VAL A 65 -33.59 7.42 6.87
CA VAL A 65 -33.09 6.98 5.55
C VAL A 65 -31.58 7.21 5.33
N THR A 66 -30.89 7.99 6.17
CA THR A 66 -29.55 8.51 5.82
C THR A 66 -28.33 7.78 6.42
N CYS A 67 -28.43 6.49 6.77
CA CYS A 67 -27.26 5.74 7.28
C CYS A 67 -26.94 4.41 6.59
N LYS A 68 -27.65 4.00 5.51
CA LYS A 68 -27.34 2.76 4.76
C LYS A 68 -26.57 3.00 3.45
N CYS A 69 -26.61 4.21 2.89
CA CYS A 69 -25.95 4.51 1.62
C CYS A 69 -24.43 4.70 1.78
N GLN A 70 -23.98 5.33 2.87
CA GLN A 70 -22.55 5.55 3.09
C GLN A 70 -21.80 4.25 3.43
N GLU A 71 -22.46 3.31 4.09
CA GLU A 71 -21.87 2.03 4.48
C GLU A 71 -21.66 1.11 3.27
N LYS A 72 -22.66 1.03 2.37
CA LYS A 72 -22.51 0.29 1.09
C LYS A 72 -21.45 0.88 0.17
N VAL A 73 -21.36 2.22 0.08
CA VAL A 73 -20.33 2.88 -0.73
C VAL A 73 -18.93 2.59 -0.18
N ARG A 74 -18.73 2.68 1.14
CA ARG A 74 -17.45 2.35 1.79
C ARG A 74 -17.06 0.88 1.60
N GLN A 75 -18.00 -0.06 1.74
CA GLN A 75 -17.73 -1.49 1.51
C GLN A 75 -17.28 -1.76 0.07
N ASN A 76 -17.90 -1.12 -0.91
CA ASN A 76 -17.54 -1.26 -2.32
C ASN A 76 -16.17 -0.64 -2.63
N GLU A 77 -15.84 0.52 -2.05
CA GLU A 77 -14.54 1.16 -2.22
C GLU A 77 -13.39 0.32 -1.62
N VAL A 78 -13.60 -0.26 -0.44
CA VAL A 78 -12.62 -1.14 0.22
C VAL A 78 -12.38 -2.38 -0.64
N SER A 79 -13.43 -2.95 -1.25
CA SER A 79 -13.33 -4.08 -2.16
C SER A 79 -12.51 -3.74 -3.41
N TYR A 80 -12.81 -2.60 -4.06
CA TYR A 80 -12.07 -2.17 -5.24
C TYR A 80 -10.58 -1.93 -4.96
N GLU A 81 -10.25 -1.22 -3.88
CA GLU A 81 -8.86 -0.95 -3.50
C GLU A 81 -8.08 -2.23 -3.22
N LYS A 82 -8.70 -3.15 -2.47
CA LYS A 82 -8.12 -4.45 -2.16
C LYS A 82 -7.85 -5.24 -3.44
N SER A 83 -8.83 -5.33 -4.35
CA SER A 83 -8.67 -6.00 -5.64
C SER A 83 -7.61 -5.34 -6.52
N ARG A 84 -7.54 -4.00 -6.56
CA ARG A 84 -6.53 -3.29 -7.36
C ARG A 84 -5.12 -3.57 -6.84
N ILE A 85 -4.90 -3.49 -5.53
CA ILE A 85 -3.60 -3.76 -4.92
C ILE A 85 -3.22 -5.24 -5.11
N ALA A 86 -4.18 -6.16 -4.95
CA ALA A 86 -3.93 -7.59 -5.17
C ALA A 86 -3.45 -7.89 -6.59
N ARG A 87 -4.04 -7.24 -7.62
CA ARG A 87 -3.55 -7.36 -9.00
C ARG A 87 -2.12 -6.86 -9.15
N ALA A 88 -1.83 -5.66 -8.63
CA ALA A 88 -0.48 -5.11 -8.68
C ALA A 88 0.55 -6.00 -7.97
N ILE A 89 0.17 -6.67 -6.87
CA ILE A 89 1.04 -7.63 -6.17
C ILE A 89 1.22 -8.90 -7.00
N SER A 90 0.16 -9.42 -7.63
CA SER A 90 0.22 -10.66 -8.42
C SER A 90 1.17 -10.59 -9.63
N GLU A 91 1.43 -9.39 -10.14
CA GLU A 91 2.37 -9.14 -11.23
C GLU A 91 3.83 -9.19 -10.76
N ILE A 92 4.07 -9.06 -9.45
CA ILE A 92 5.41 -9.02 -8.84
C ILE A 92 5.78 -10.44 -8.45
N LYS A 93 6.72 -11.02 -9.19
CA LYS A 93 7.25 -12.36 -8.90
C LYS A 93 8.55 -12.29 -8.10
N ASP A 94 8.71 -13.23 -7.17
CA ASP A 94 9.96 -13.54 -6.49
C ASP A 94 10.64 -12.38 -5.73
N PHE A 95 9.86 -11.42 -5.25
CA PHE A 95 10.39 -10.33 -4.42
C PHE A 95 10.30 -10.65 -2.93
N ASN A 96 11.46 -10.78 -2.27
CA ASN A 96 11.56 -10.90 -0.83
C ASN A 96 12.01 -9.56 -0.21
N ILE A 97 11.16 -8.97 0.63
CA ILE A 97 11.44 -7.70 1.32
C ILE A 97 12.72 -7.80 2.16
N GLU A 98 12.89 -8.87 2.93
CA GLU A 98 13.97 -9.00 3.91
C GLU A 98 15.35 -9.08 3.26
N GLN A 99 15.40 -9.58 2.02
CA GLN A 99 16.62 -9.67 1.23
C GLN A 99 16.97 -8.37 0.51
N SER A 100 16.03 -7.43 0.42
CA SER A 100 16.23 -6.15 -0.28
C SER A 100 17.17 -5.21 0.47
N GLU A 101 18.00 -4.50 -0.29
CA GLU A 101 18.89 -3.46 0.24
C GLU A 101 18.19 -2.34 1.03
N PRO A 102 17.03 -1.80 0.60
CA PRO A 102 16.30 -0.82 1.41
C PRO A 102 15.87 -1.36 2.79
N PHE A 103 15.48 -2.64 2.86
CA PHE A 103 15.12 -3.27 4.13
C PHE A 103 16.34 -3.37 5.05
N LYS A 104 17.45 -3.94 4.56
CA LYS A 104 18.69 -4.07 5.33
C LYS A 104 19.16 -2.72 5.86
N TRP A 105 19.12 -1.69 5.01
CA TRP A 105 19.50 -0.33 5.41
C TRP A 105 18.59 0.23 6.52
N MET A 106 17.27 0.05 6.43
CA MET A 106 16.34 0.49 7.48
C MET A 106 16.54 -0.25 8.80
N MET A 107 16.70 -1.58 8.74
CA MET A 107 16.96 -2.39 9.94
C MET A 107 18.29 -2.01 10.61
N HIS A 108 19.32 -1.72 9.81
CA HIS A 108 20.59 -1.22 10.32
C HIS A 108 20.46 0.17 10.94
N SER A 109 19.79 1.11 10.26
CA SER A 109 19.76 2.53 10.65
C SER A 109 18.76 2.83 11.77
N PHE A 110 17.62 2.16 11.76
CA PHE A 110 16.48 2.47 12.63
C PHE A 110 16.04 1.28 13.51
N GLY A 111 16.49 0.06 13.20
CA GLY A 111 16.03 -1.16 13.88
C GLY A 111 14.60 -1.56 13.51
N ARG A 112 13.98 -0.88 12.56
CA ARG A 112 12.62 -1.17 12.06
C ARG A 112 12.40 -0.59 10.67
N ILE A 113 11.35 -1.06 10.02
CA ILE A 113 10.88 -0.51 8.75
C ILE A 113 10.01 0.74 8.94
N ILE A 114 9.88 1.52 7.87
CA ILE A 114 8.98 2.68 7.84
C ILE A 114 7.51 2.25 7.93
N THR A 115 6.74 2.92 8.77
CA THR A 115 5.30 2.69 8.91
C THR A 115 4.50 3.42 7.82
N GLN A 116 3.23 3.06 7.69
CA GLN A 116 2.30 3.73 6.76
C GLN A 116 2.15 5.23 7.07
N LYS A 117 2.03 5.57 8.35
CA LYS A 117 1.81 6.95 8.80
C LYS A 117 3.03 7.82 8.49
N GLU A 118 4.22 7.32 8.77
CA GLU A 118 5.49 8.00 8.46
C GLU A 118 5.67 8.17 6.96
N PHE A 119 5.40 7.13 6.17
CA PHE A 119 5.51 7.25 4.71
C PHE A 119 4.53 8.28 4.14
N ASN A 120 3.30 8.33 4.64
CA ASN A 120 2.32 9.35 4.24
C ASN A 120 2.83 10.78 4.49
N GLN A 121 3.58 11.01 5.57
CA GLN A 121 4.13 12.35 5.89
C GLN A 121 5.15 12.82 4.87
N ILE A 122 5.99 11.91 4.37
CA ILE A 122 7.05 12.23 3.41
C ILE A 122 6.64 12.07 1.94
N TYR A 123 5.48 11.44 1.67
CA TYR A 123 5.05 11.10 0.31
C TYR A 123 5.01 12.31 -0.64
N VAL A 124 4.47 13.45 -0.19
CA VAL A 124 4.38 14.67 -1.01
C VAL A 124 5.78 15.22 -1.32
N ASN A 125 6.67 15.23 -0.32
CA ASN A 125 8.04 15.69 -0.50
C ASN A 125 8.82 14.80 -1.46
N LEU A 126 8.67 13.47 -1.32
CA LEU A 126 9.27 12.51 -2.23
C LEU A 126 8.81 12.74 -3.66
N LYS A 127 7.52 13.01 -3.89
CA LYS A 127 7.02 13.31 -5.23
C LYS A 127 7.59 14.60 -5.82
N ALA A 128 7.83 15.60 -4.99
CA ALA A 128 8.35 16.89 -5.43
C ALA A 128 9.87 16.87 -5.71
N LYS A 129 10.63 16.10 -4.92
CA LYS A 129 12.10 16.08 -4.98
C LYS A 129 12.66 15.01 -5.92
N LEU A 130 11.96 13.91 -6.12
CA LEU A 130 12.41 12.85 -7.02
C LEU A 130 12.05 13.17 -8.48
N PRO A 131 12.91 12.78 -9.45
CA PRO A 131 12.54 12.81 -10.86
C PRO A 131 11.23 12.05 -11.11
N GLN A 132 10.41 12.51 -12.06
CA GLN A 132 9.09 11.93 -12.32
C GLN A 132 9.13 10.41 -12.55
N LYS A 133 10.18 9.88 -13.20
CA LYS A 133 10.38 8.44 -13.42
C LYS A 133 10.53 7.61 -12.13
N PHE A 134 10.99 8.23 -11.05
CA PHE A 134 11.26 7.59 -9.76
C PHE A 134 10.28 8.01 -8.65
N SER A 135 9.40 8.96 -8.95
CA SER A 135 8.40 9.48 -8.03
C SER A 135 7.44 8.37 -7.57
N PRO A 136 7.17 8.23 -6.26
CA PRO A 136 6.25 7.23 -5.77
C PRO A 136 4.82 7.52 -6.27
N LYS A 137 4.08 6.46 -6.61
CA LYS A 137 2.69 6.56 -7.03
C LYS A 137 1.77 6.16 -5.88
N ARG A 138 0.48 6.10 -6.20
CA ARG A 138 -0.59 5.83 -5.23
C ARG A 138 -0.43 4.45 -4.57
N ASN A 139 0.00 3.43 -5.29
CA ASN A 139 0.06 2.07 -4.78
C ASN A 139 1.20 1.88 -3.77
N GLU A 140 2.35 2.51 -4.02
CA GLU A 140 3.51 2.58 -3.14
C GLU A 140 3.16 3.33 -1.85
N ASN A 141 2.30 4.35 -1.96
CA ASN A 141 1.76 4.98 -0.78
C ASN A 141 0.92 4.00 0.03
N ARG A 142 0.00 3.26 -0.59
CA ARG A 142 -1.01 2.44 0.10
C ARG A 142 -0.53 1.08 0.60
N SER A 143 0.48 0.47 -0.04
CA SER A 143 0.95 -0.88 0.27
C SER A 143 2.41 -0.88 0.66
N GLN A 144 2.72 -1.46 1.83
CA GLN A 144 4.09 -1.60 2.30
C GLN A 144 4.91 -2.50 1.38
N PHE A 145 4.34 -3.60 0.88
CA PHE A 145 5.03 -4.48 -0.06
C PHE A 145 5.41 -3.75 -1.36
N ILE A 146 4.44 -3.06 -1.99
CA ILE A 146 4.69 -2.31 -3.23
C ILE A 146 5.70 -1.17 -2.98
N ARG A 147 5.66 -0.55 -1.80
CA ARG A 147 6.66 0.44 -1.40
C ARG A 147 8.06 -0.14 -1.40
N PHE A 148 8.27 -1.35 -0.88
CA PHE A 148 9.59 -1.98 -0.88
C PHE A 148 10.05 -2.37 -2.28
N VAL A 149 9.14 -2.81 -3.14
CA VAL A 149 9.44 -3.07 -4.55
C VAL A 149 9.89 -1.79 -5.26
N TRP A 150 9.17 -0.69 -5.04
CA TRP A 150 9.56 0.63 -5.56
C TRP A 150 10.88 1.13 -4.98
N LEU A 151 11.08 1.03 -3.66
CA LEU A 151 12.35 1.40 -3.02
C LEU A 151 13.51 0.62 -3.62
N ASN A 152 13.33 -0.68 -3.84
CA ASN A 152 14.35 -1.55 -4.43
C ASN A 152 14.67 -1.16 -5.87
N SER A 153 13.67 -0.79 -6.67
CA SER A 153 13.88 -0.39 -8.07
C SER A 153 14.65 0.93 -8.23
N ILE A 154 14.52 1.85 -7.25
CA ILE A 154 15.26 3.12 -7.25
C ILE A 154 16.56 3.06 -6.44
N TRP A 155 16.85 1.96 -5.75
CA TRP A 155 17.95 1.89 -4.79
C TRP A 155 19.34 2.00 -5.42
N ASN A 156 19.45 1.62 -6.69
CA ASN A 156 20.70 1.70 -7.45
C ASN A 156 21.04 3.12 -7.93
N ASP A 157 20.04 4.01 -7.99
CA ASP A 157 20.26 5.41 -8.33
C ASP A 157 20.72 6.18 -7.08
N PHE A 158 21.96 6.67 -7.11
CA PHE A 158 22.59 7.27 -5.94
C PHE A 158 21.82 8.50 -5.43
N ASP A 159 21.42 9.39 -6.33
CA ASP A 159 20.75 10.64 -5.99
C ASP A 159 19.34 10.38 -5.42
N SER A 160 18.56 9.53 -6.07
CA SER A 160 17.22 9.14 -5.59
C SER A 160 17.31 8.45 -4.23
N ARG A 161 18.25 7.52 -4.06
CA ARG A 161 18.49 6.85 -2.78
C ARG A 161 18.82 7.87 -1.69
N LYS A 162 19.72 8.83 -1.96
CA LYS A 162 20.10 9.86 -0.98
C LYS A 162 18.89 10.71 -0.55
N ILE A 163 18.05 11.13 -1.49
CA ILE A 163 16.82 11.88 -1.20
C ILE A 163 15.90 11.05 -0.28
N VAL A 164 15.63 9.80 -0.64
CA VAL A 164 14.78 8.90 0.15
C VAL A 164 15.32 8.71 1.57
N GLN A 165 16.62 8.43 1.69
CA GLN A 165 17.25 8.23 2.99
C GLN A 165 17.14 9.48 3.88
N ASN A 166 17.27 10.67 3.31
CA ASN A 166 17.11 11.93 4.04
C ASN A 166 15.67 12.15 4.51
N GLU A 167 14.68 11.91 3.65
CA GLU A 167 13.27 12.00 4.05
C GLU A 167 12.94 10.98 5.15
N PHE A 168 13.47 9.75 5.06
CA PHE A 168 13.21 8.71 6.07
C PHE A 168 13.79 9.10 7.43
N ARG A 169 15.01 9.65 7.47
CA ARG A 169 15.62 10.16 8.71
C ARG A 169 14.82 11.30 9.35
N SER A 170 14.03 12.05 8.58
CA SER A 170 13.20 13.12 9.12
C SER A 170 11.97 12.65 9.90
N VAL A 171 11.52 11.41 9.66
CA VAL A 171 10.29 10.86 10.27
C VAL A 171 10.54 9.61 11.11
N ILE A 172 11.65 8.91 10.90
CA ILE A 172 12.01 7.72 11.68
C ILE A 172 13.13 8.08 12.67
N PRO A 173 12.89 7.96 13.99
CA PRO A 173 13.93 8.16 14.98
C PRO A 173 15.05 7.13 14.78
N PRO A 174 16.32 7.52 14.96
CA PRO A 174 17.45 6.61 14.83
C PRO A 174 17.36 5.47 15.84
N LYS A 175 17.96 4.32 15.50
CA LYS A 175 18.11 3.22 16.44
C LYS A 175 18.85 3.75 17.67
N ARG A 176 18.19 3.77 18.83
CA ARG A 176 18.87 4.03 20.09
C ARG A 176 19.83 2.86 20.32
N ASN A 177 21.09 3.04 19.96
CA ASN A 177 22.15 2.23 20.52
C ASN A 177 21.99 2.39 22.03
N GLY A 178 21.91 1.28 22.77
CA GLY A 178 21.75 1.31 24.22
C GLY A 178 22.96 1.97 24.87
N LEU A 179 23.02 3.31 24.84
CA LEU A 179 23.70 4.12 25.82
C LEU A 179 22.81 4.03 27.07
N PHE A 180 22.98 2.89 27.75
CA PHE A 180 22.67 2.75 29.16
C PHE A 180 23.37 3.91 29.88
N LEU A 181 22.72 4.41 30.93
CA LEU A 181 23.05 5.56 31.78
C LEU A 181 24.46 5.58 32.43
N GLN A 182 25.42 4.78 31.97
CA GLN A 182 26.77 4.72 32.52
C GLN A 182 27.68 5.87 32.07
N ASP A 183 27.35 6.56 30.96
CA ASP A 183 28.09 7.73 30.48
C ASP A 183 27.58 9.08 31.06
N LEU A 184 26.62 9.03 32.00
CA LEU A 184 26.13 10.21 32.73
C LEU A 184 26.65 10.27 34.19
N LEU A 185 27.61 9.40 34.54
CA LEU A 185 28.22 9.34 35.87
C LEU A 185 29.76 9.27 35.83
N ASN A 186 30.39 9.97 34.88
CA ASN A 186 31.81 10.32 34.97
C ASN A 186 32.01 11.82 34.72
#